data_AF-A0ABD0MXK7-F1
#
_entry.id   AF-A0ABD0MXK7-F1
#
_cell.length_a   1.000
_cell.length_b   1.000
_cell.length_c   1.000
_cell.angle_alpha   90.00
_cell.angle_beta   90.00
_cell.angle_gamma   90.00
#
_symmetry.space_group_name_H-M   'P 1'
#
loop_
_entity.id
_entity.type
_entity.pdbx_description
1 polymer ?
#
loop_
_entity_poly.entity_id
_entity_poly.type
_entity_poly.pdbx_seq_one_letter_code
_entity_poly.pdbx_strand_id
1 'polypeptide(L)'
;MMNNYERLCKGIKLQDNETLLNRIYTQLYIIEGEGEGVNEEHEVLQMEKTARTKHSQDTPIYCNDIFKSSPEPGCEEKDQIKTVLTKGIAGIGKTVSVQKFILDWAEGKANQDVDFMFVLPFRELNLIRDHRYSLHRLLLDFHPELQDLDSKIYEECKVVFIFDGLDESRITLMFSDDQKVCDVTETSSVGVLMSNLMKGELLPSALIWITSRPAAANQIRSKYINRLTEIQGFNETQKEEYFRKRISDQHQASRIISHIRRARSLHIMCHIPVFCWISSTVLQKLLKEDVSAEIPQTLTEMYIHFLLIQINMRNQKYEERDPEKLLQSNREVIVIGFQTADEGQCDVL
;
A
#
# COMPACT_ATOMS: atom_id res chain seq x y z
N MET A 1 4.60 5.65 17.37
CA MET A 1 3.92 5.32 16.10
C MET A 1 3.26 6.50 15.37
N MET A 2 2.46 7.38 16.00
CA MET A 2 1.61 8.39 15.31
C MET A 2 2.34 9.31 14.29
N ASN A 3 3.50 9.86 14.64
CA ASN A 3 4.24 10.81 13.78
C ASN A 3 4.67 10.25 12.41
N ASN A 4 4.80 8.93 12.25
CA ASN A 4 5.30 8.32 11.02
C ASN A 4 4.19 8.10 9.97
N TYR A 5 2.92 8.02 10.39
CA TYR A 5 1.78 7.66 9.51
C TYR A 5 0.84 8.83 9.21
N GLU A 6 0.99 9.97 9.90
CA GLU A 6 0.19 11.17 9.64
C GLU A 6 0.53 11.85 8.31
N ARG A 7 1.75 11.66 7.81
CA ARG A 7 2.33 12.45 6.71
C ARG A 7 2.61 11.58 5.50
N LEU A 8 2.08 11.96 4.34
CA LEU A 8 2.60 11.46 3.06
C LEU A 8 3.78 12.32 2.62
N CYS A 9 4.94 11.69 2.41
CA CYS A 9 6.00 12.31 1.65
C CYS A 9 5.56 12.42 0.19
N LYS A 10 5.73 13.59 -0.45
CA LYS A 10 5.48 13.77 -1.89
C LYS A 10 6.79 13.68 -2.65
N GLY A 11 7.40 12.50 -2.74
CA GLY A 11 8.67 12.32 -3.45
C GLY A 11 9.78 13.21 -2.89
N ILE A 12 10.81 13.49 -3.70
CA ILE A 12 12.05 14.21 -3.33
C ILE A 12 11.75 15.30 -2.30
N LYS A 13 12.18 15.06 -1.04
CA LYS A 13 11.93 15.90 0.14
C LYS A 13 11.99 17.39 -0.20
N LEU A 14 10.84 17.99 -0.47
CA LEU A 14 10.65 19.43 -0.34
C LEU A 14 10.37 19.65 1.14
N GLN A 15 11.30 20.29 1.85
CA GLN A 15 10.93 20.99 3.09
C GLN A 15 9.69 21.83 2.73
N ASP A 16 8.60 21.66 3.48
CA ASP A 16 7.30 22.33 3.38
C ASP A 16 6.17 21.71 2.52
N ASN A 17 6.26 20.43 2.11
CA ASN A 17 5.17 19.80 1.33
C ASN A 17 4.55 18.53 1.93
N GLU A 18 4.68 18.32 3.23
CA GLU A 18 3.96 17.27 3.94
C GLU A 18 2.46 17.59 3.93
N THR A 19 1.67 16.72 3.31
CA THR A 19 0.21 16.82 3.36
C THR A 19 -0.30 15.71 4.23
N LEU A 20 -1.15 16.07 5.19
CA LEU A 20 -1.77 15.11 6.10
C LEU A 20 -2.54 14.07 5.27
N LEU A 21 -2.28 12.78 5.53
CA LEU A 21 -2.93 11.67 4.83
C LEU A 21 -4.44 11.83 4.82
N ASN A 22 -5.02 12.17 5.97
CA ASN A 22 -6.45 12.42 6.14
C ASN A 22 -7.04 13.48 5.19
N ARG A 23 -6.24 14.47 4.76
CA ARG A 23 -6.72 15.54 3.88
C ARG A 23 -6.86 15.07 2.42
N ILE A 24 -6.01 14.13 1.99
CA ILE A 24 -5.93 13.71 0.59
C ILE A 24 -6.34 12.26 0.36
N TYR A 25 -6.54 11.48 1.43
CA TYR A 25 -7.01 10.11 1.34
C TYR A 25 -8.40 10.07 0.73
N THR A 26 -8.52 9.27 -0.32
CA THR A 26 -9.79 8.86 -0.92
C THR A 26 -9.97 7.39 -0.62
N GLN A 27 -11.12 7.01 -0.08
CA GLN A 27 -11.42 5.62 0.23
C GLN A 27 -11.30 4.77 -1.03
N LEU A 28 -10.53 3.69 -0.98
CA LEU A 28 -10.39 2.74 -2.09
C LEU A 28 -11.59 1.79 -2.11
N TYR A 29 -11.96 1.33 -3.31
CA TYR A 29 -12.92 0.25 -3.45
C TYR A 29 -12.22 -1.09 -3.19
N ILE A 30 -12.67 -1.79 -2.15
CA ILE A 30 -12.14 -3.08 -1.72
C ILE A 30 -13.30 -4.08 -1.72
N ILE A 31 -13.06 -5.28 -2.26
CA ILE A 31 -14.05 -6.36 -2.32
C ILE A 31 -13.57 -7.57 -1.53
N GLU A 32 -14.50 -8.35 -0.99
CA GLU A 32 -14.24 -9.71 -0.49
C GLU A 32 -14.09 -10.68 -1.67
N GLY A 33 -13.11 -11.57 -1.60
CA GLY A 33 -12.76 -12.51 -2.68
C GLY A 33 -11.80 -11.92 -3.70
N GLU A 34 -11.88 -12.42 -4.93
CA GLU A 34 -11.10 -11.98 -6.09
C GLU A 34 -12.05 -11.70 -7.26
N GLY A 35 -11.81 -10.63 -7.98
CA GLY A 35 -12.48 -10.35 -9.25
C GLY A 35 -12.06 -11.33 -10.35
N GLU A 36 -12.92 -11.46 -11.37
CA GLU A 36 -12.59 -12.25 -12.56
C GLU A 36 -11.39 -11.62 -13.31
N GLY A 37 -10.26 -12.34 -13.39
CA GLY A 37 -9.09 -11.95 -14.20
C GLY A 37 -7.80 -11.59 -13.44
N VAL A 38 -7.79 -11.65 -12.11
CA VAL A 38 -6.65 -11.28 -11.24
C VAL A 38 -5.43 -12.22 -11.40
N ASN A 39 -5.65 -13.42 -11.97
CA ASN A 39 -4.60 -14.40 -12.27
C ASN A 39 -3.99 -14.26 -13.68
N GLU A 40 -4.37 -13.25 -14.48
CA GLU A 40 -3.75 -13.03 -15.79
C GLU A 40 -2.46 -12.18 -15.66
N GLU A 41 -1.38 -12.62 -16.33
CA GLU A 41 0.01 -12.13 -16.15
C GLU A 41 0.25 -10.65 -16.52
N HIS A 42 -0.74 -9.93 -17.05
CA HIS A 42 -0.58 -8.53 -17.47
C HIS A 42 -1.58 -7.58 -16.77
N GLU A 43 -1.05 -6.74 -15.88
CA GLU A 43 -1.81 -5.72 -15.14
C GLU A 43 -2.60 -4.76 -16.07
N VAL A 44 -2.07 -4.48 -17.26
CA VAL A 44 -2.74 -3.63 -18.28
C VAL A 44 -4.03 -4.27 -18.80
N LEU A 45 -4.04 -5.59 -19.03
CA LEU A 45 -5.24 -6.29 -19.49
C LEU A 45 -6.31 -6.35 -18.40
N GLN A 46 -5.89 -6.44 -17.13
CA GLN A 46 -6.80 -6.40 -15.99
C GLN A 46 -7.54 -5.05 -15.93
N MET A 47 -6.82 -3.93 -16.05
CA MET A 47 -7.44 -2.59 -16.04
C MET A 47 -8.48 -2.37 -17.15
N GLU A 48 -8.20 -2.85 -18.37
CA GLU A 48 -9.15 -2.72 -19.48
C GLU A 48 -10.40 -3.57 -19.28
N LYS A 49 -10.28 -4.73 -18.62
CA LYS A 49 -11.40 -5.61 -18.29
C LYS A 49 -12.26 -5.01 -17.18
N THR A 50 -11.67 -4.59 -16.07
CA THR A 50 -12.39 -3.96 -14.95
C THR A 50 -13.18 -2.72 -15.39
N ALA A 51 -12.65 -1.92 -16.33
CA ALA A 51 -13.37 -0.77 -16.89
C ALA A 51 -14.63 -1.15 -17.72
N ARG A 52 -14.74 -2.40 -18.19
CA ARG A 52 -15.83 -2.90 -19.05
C ARG A 52 -16.87 -3.71 -18.28
N THR A 53 -16.51 -4.32 -17.16
CA THR A 53 -17.42 -5.17 -16.39
C THR A 53 -18.20 -4.35 -15.35
N LYS A 54 -19.53 -4.40 -15.42
CA LYS A 54 -20.38 -4.01 -14.27
C LYS A 54 -20.54 -5.26 -13.41
N HIS A 55 -19.76 -5.37 -12.34
CA HIS A 55 -19.82 -6.51 -11.43
C HIS A 55 -21.13 -6.48 -10.63
N SER A 56 -21.89 -7.57 -10.68
CA SER A 56 -23.21 -7.69 -10.04
C SER A 56 -23.21 -8.59 -8.79
N GLN A 57 -22.05 -9.02 -8.27
CA GLN A 57 -21.94 -9.89 -7.09
C GLN A 57 -20.73 -9.59 -6.17
N ASP A 58 -20.12 -8.41 -6.26
CA ASP A 58 -19.01 -8.06 -5.37
C ASP A 58 -19.54 -7.65 -3.99
N THR A 59 -18.95 -8.19 -2.93
CA THR A 59 -19.23 -7.78 -1.54
C THR A 59 -18.22 -6.70 -1.15
N PRO A 60 -18.60 -5.40 -1.14
CA PRO A 60 -17.67 -4.34 -0.77
C PRO A 60 -17.33 -4.40 0.72
N ILE A 61 -16.06 -4.19 1.05
CA ILE A 61 -15.56 -4.13 2.42
C ILE A 61 -14.89 -2.77 2.66
N TYR A 62 -15.12 -2.17 3.83
CA TYR A 62 -14.35 -1.02 4.27
C TYR A 62 -13.01 -1.47 4.88
N CYS A 63 -11.94 -0.73 4.62
CA CYS A 63 -10.59 -1.04 5.13
C CYS A 63 -10.57 -1.24 6.66
N ASN A 64 -11.34 -0.44 7.41
CA ASN A 64 -11.41 -0.55 8.86
C ASN A 64 -12.26 -1.74 9.36
N ASP A 65 -12.96 -2.44 8.46
CA ASP A 65 -13.83 -3.56 8.78
C ASP A 65 -13.26 -4.91 8.29
N ILE A 66 -12.01 -4.94 7.81
CA ILE A 66 -11.38 -6.14 7.21
C ILE A 66 -11.39 -7.37 8.12
N PHE A 67 -11.33 -7.19 9.44
CA PHE A 67 -11.38 -8.26 10.44
C PHE A 67 -12.78 -8.51 11.03
N LYS A 68 -13.78 -7.71 10.66
CA LYS A 68 -15.14 -7.87 11.17
C LYS A 68 -15.87 -8.94 10.36
N SER A 69 -16.61 -9.80 11.06
CA SER A 69 -17.45 -10.83 10.42
C SER A 69 -18.50 -10.19 9.51
N SER A 70 -18.79 -10.86 8.38
CA SER A 70 -19.89 -10.45 7.50
C SER A 70 -21.21 -10.51 8.27
N PRO A 71 -22.11 -9.52 8.11
CA PRO A 71 -23.41 -9.48 8.79
C PRO A 71 -24.45 -10.49 8.26
N GLU A 72 -24.04 -11.47 7.45
CA GLU A 72 -24.96 -12.45 6.87
C GLU A 72 -25.58 -13.37 7.94
N PRO A 73 -26.92 -13.44 8.04
CA PRO A 73 -27.60 -14.26 9.04
C PRO A 73 -27.47 -15.75 8.68
N GLY A 74 -26.54 -16.44 9.34
CA GLY A 74 -26.32 -17.88 9.15
C GLY A 74 -24.88 -18.35 9.34
N CYS A 75 -23.90 -17.45 9.31
CA CYS A 75 -22.53 -17.77 9.73
C CYS A 75 -22.50 -17.86 11.26
N GLU A 76 -22.23 -19.06 11.78
CA GLU A 76 -21.96 -19.25 13.20
C GLU A 76 -20.79 -18.33 13.64
N GLU A 77 -20.76 -17.90 14.90
CA GLU A 77 -19.64 -17.17 15.55
C GLU A 77 -18.27 -17.91 15.47
N LYS A 78 -18.19 -19.06 14.79
CA LYS A 78 -17.06 -19.99 14.81
C LYS A 78 -15.91 -19.65 13.86
N ASP A 79 -16.10 -18.83 12.84
CA ASP A 79 -15.02 -18.45 11.92
C ASP A 79 -14.61 -17.00 12.14
N GLN A 80 -13.95 -16.73 13.28
CA GLN A 80 -13.31 -15.45 13.51
C GLN A 80 -12.25 -15.22 12.42
N ILE A 81 -12.35 -14.11 11.69
CA ILE A 81 -11.38 -13.74 10.66
C ILE A 81 -10.08 -13.33 11.35
N LYS A 82 -9.12 -14.25 11.40
CA LYS A 82 -7.79 -14.00 11.98
C LYS A 82 -6.80 -13.52 10.94
N THR A 83 -6.73 -14.19 9.79
CA THR A 83 -5.77 -13.87 8.73
C THR A 83 -6.50 -13.34 7.49
N VAL A 84 -6.17 -12.11 7.10
CA VAL A 84 -6.64 -11.44 5.88
C VAL A 84 -5.48 -11.32 4.90
N LEU A 85 -5.67 -11.79 3.67
CA LEU A 85 -4.78 -11.48 2.55
C LEU A 85 -5.46 -10.47 1.63
N THR A 86 -4.80 -9.34 1.39
CA THR A 86 -5.25 -8.31 0.45
C THR A 86 -4.37 -8.30 -0.78
N LYS A 87 -5.00 -8.56 -1.93
CA LYS A 87 -4.37 -8.51 -3.25
C LYS A 87 -4.58 -7.16 -3.91
N GLY A 88 -3.66 -6.83 -4.80
CA GLY A 88 -3.82 -5.70 -5.70
C GLY A 88 -2.56 -5.45 -6.52
N ILE A 89 -2.74 -4.89 -7.72
CA ILE A 89 -1.65 -4.57 -8.64
C ILE A 89 -0.72 -3.46 -8.10
N ALA A 90 0.39 -3.20 -8.79
CA ALA A 90 1.31 -2.13 -8.42
C ALA A 90 0.61 -0.76 -8.36
N GLY A 91 0.96 0.06 -7.37
CA GLY A 91 0.42 1.43 -7.24
C GLY A 91 -1.07 1.55 -6.90
N ILE A 92 -1.80 0.44 -6.71
CA ILE A 92 -3.26 0.44 -6.47
C ILE A 92 -3.64 0.99 -5.08
N GLY A 93 -2.67 1.11 -4.17
CA GLY A 93 -2.86 1.69 -2.84
C GLY A 93 -2.86 0.69 -1.66
N LYS A 94 -2.22 -0.48 -1.81
CA LYS A 94 -2.06 -1.46 -0.72
C LYS A 94 -1.42 -0.85 0.53
N THR A 95 -0.25 -0.23 0.40
CA THR A 95 0.47 0.42 1.50
C THR A 95 -0.30 1.63 2.04
N VAL A 96 -0.87 2.49 1.18
CA VAL A 96 -1.78 3.58 1.60
C VAL A 96 -2.90 3.07 2.53
N SER A 97 -3.53 1.94 2.17
CA SER A 97 -4.60 1.33 2.97
C SER A 97 -4.11 0.91 4.35
N VAL A 98 -2.93 0.30 4.43
CA VAL A 98 -2.27 -0.04 5.69
C VAL A 98 -2.02 1.21 6.53
N GLN A 99 -1.40 2.23 5.95
CA GLN A 99 -1.12 3.49 6.64
C GLN A 99 -2.40 4.16 7.16
N LYS A 100 -3.46 4.15 6.35
CA LYS A 100 -4.76 4.71 6.72
C LYS A 100 -5.41 3.95 7.89
N PHE A 101 -5.35 2.62 7.85
CA PHE A 101 -5.89 1.75 8.91
C PHE A 101 -5.20 2.04 10.26
N ILE A 102 -3.87 2.16 10.24
CA ILE A 102 -3.07 2.49 11.43
C ILE A 102 -3.37 3.92 11.91
N LEU A 103 -3.50 4.87 10.98
CA LEU A 103 -3.81 6.26 11.33
C LEU A 103 -5.18 6.37 12.00
N ASP A 104 -6.21 5.67 11.47
CA ASP A 104 -7.54 5.66 12.09
C ASP A 104 -7.54 4.99 13.47
N TRP A 105 -6.72 3.97 13.67
CA TRP A 105 -6.51 3.37 15.00
C TRP A 105 -5.82 4.34 15.96
N ALA A 106 -4.71 4.95 15.55
CA ALA A 106 -3.93 5.88 16.37
C ALA A 106 -4.72 7.15 16.73
N GLU A 107 -5.62 7.61 15.87
CA GLU A 107 -6.48 8.78 16.09
C GLU A 107 -7.77 8.48 16.87
N GLY A 108 -7.99 7.23 17.29
CA GLY A 108 -9.19 6.88 18.05
C GLY A 108 -10.45 6.63 17.22
N LYS A 109 -10.34 6.57 15.88
CA LYS A 109 -11.49 6.56 14.96
C LYS A 109 -12.03 5.16 14.66
N ALA A 110 -11.16 4.16 14.65
CA ALA A 110 -11.52 2.78 14.35
C ALA A 110 -10.67 1.78 15.15
N ASN A 111 -11.12 0.52 15.22
CA ASN A 111 -10.37 -0.61 15.81
C ASN A 111 -9.85 -0.35 17.25
N GLN A 112 -10.59 0.41 18.06
CA GLN A 112 -10.20 0.77 19.43
C GLN A 112 -10.20 -0.39 20.42
N ASP A 113 -10.66 -1.55 19.98
CA ASP A 113 -10.57 -2.83 20.66
C ASP A 113 -9.19 -3.51 20.49
N VAL A 114 -8.30 -2.96 19.65
CA VAL A 114 -6.94 -3.45 19.42
C VAL A 114 -5.95 -2.68 20.29
N ASP A 115 -5.16 -3.40 21.10
CA ASP A 115 -4.16 -2.82 22.00
C ASP A 115 -2.83 -2.53 21.29
N PHE A 116 -2.41 -3.42 20.39
CA PHE A 116 -1.14 -3.30 19.66
C PHE A 116 -1.32 -3.52 18.16
N MET A 117 -0.73 -2.63 17.35
CA MET A 117 -0.59 -2.81 15.91
C MET A 117 0.90 -2.78 15.53
N PHE A 118 1.40 -3.88 14.97
CA PHE A 118 2.77 -4.01 14.51
C PHE A 118 2.82 -4.08 13.00
N VAL A 119 3.61 -3.21 12.37
CA VAL A 119 3.79 -3.19 10.91
C VAL A 119 5.16 -3.73 10.61
N LEU A 120 5.22 -4.77 9.78
CA LEU A 120 6.43 -5.48 9.42
C LEU A 120 6.54 -5.53 7.88
N PRO A 121 7.08 -4.47 7.25
CA PRO A 121 7.31 -4.46 5.81
C PRO A 121 8.31 -5.55 5.41
N PHE A 122 7.96 -6.37 4.41
CA PHE A 122 8.85 -7.45 3.95
C PHE A 122 10.20 -6.92 3.45
N ARG A 123 10.21 -5.73 2.83
CA ARG A 123 11.43 -5.04 2.43
C ARG A 123 12.41 -4.84 3.58
N GLU A 124 11.91 -4.50 4.76
CA GLU A 124 12.72 -4.30 5.97
C GLU A 124 13.08 -5.62 6.62
N LEU A 125 12.15 -6.58 6.68
CA LEU A 125 12.41 -7.93 7.15
C LEU A 125 13.54 -8.60 6.35
N ASN A 126 13.66 -8.34 5.05
CA ASN A 126 14.74 -8.85 4.20
C ASN A 126 16.14 -8.35 4.61
N LEU A 127 16.25 -7.26 5.37
CA LEU A 127 17.53 -6.72 5.83
C LEU A 127 18.10 -7.46 7.04
N ILE A 128 17.27 -8.30 7.68
CA ILE A 128 17.63 -9.06 8.86
C ILE A 128 18.62 -10.17 8.46
N ARG A 129 19.87 -10.02 8.89
CA ARG A 129 20.97 -10.95 8.59
C ARG A 129 21.12 -12.08 9.61
N ASP A 130 20.60 -11.88 10.82
CA ASP A 130 20.65 -12.89 11.87
C ASP A 130 19.59 -13.96 11.64
N HIS A 131 19.99 -15.22 11.70
CA HIS A 131 19.11 -16.32 11.31
C HIS A 131 18.22 -16.80 12.47
N ARG A 132 18.39 -16.23 13.66
CA ARG A 132 17.65 -16.61 14.88
C ARG A 132 17.13 -15.37 15.60
N TYR A 133 15.82 -15.22 15.58
CA TYR A 133 15.07 -14.16 16.26
C TYR A 133 14.02 -14.81 17.15
N SER A 134 13.74 -14.19 18.29
CA SER A 134 12.45 -14.37 18.95
C SER A 134 11.47 -13.32 18.41
N LEU A 135 10.17 -13.56 18.53
CA LEU A 135 9.17 -12.58 18.09
C LEU A 135 9.33 -11.27 18.85
N HIS A 136 9.55 -11.32 20.16
CA HIS A 136 9.78 -10.11 20.94
C HIS A 136 11.05 -9.37 20.50
N ARG A 137 12.16 -10.07 20.22
CA ARG A 137 13.37 -9.43 19.69
C ARG A 137 13.13 -8.78 18.34
N LEU A 138 12.38 -9.44 17.46
CA LEU A 138 12.00 -8.88 16.16
C LEU A 138 11.20 -7.60 16.35
N LEU A 139 10.19 -7.62 17.23
CA LEU A 139 9.37 -6.43 17.53
C LEU A 139 10.19 -5.27 18.09
N LEU A 140 11.18 -5.53 18.94
CA LEU A 140 12.06 -4.50 19.48
C LEU A 140 12.93 -3.81 18.42
N ASP A 141 13.33 -4.52 17.37
CA ASP A 141 14.14 -3.92 16.31
C ASP A 141 13.31 -2.97 15.42
N PHE A 142 12.00 -3.21 15.27
CA PHE A 142 11.07 -2.31 14.59
C PHE A 142 10.50 -1.22 15.50
N HIS A 143 10.33 -1.54 16.79
CA HIS A 143 9.72 -0.67 17.80
C HIS A 143 10.55 -0.69 19.10
N PRO A 144 11.71 0.01 19.13
CA PRO A 144 12.57 0.06 20.30
C PRO A 144 11.89 0.59 21.56
N GLU A 145 10.79 1.32 21.42
CA GLU A 145 9.95 1.81 22.53
C GLU A 145 9.35 0.68 23.40
N LEU A 146 9.34 -0.57 22.94
CA LEU A 146 8.82 -1.71 23.68
C LEU A 146 9.85 -2.36 24.63
N GLN A 147 11.07 -1.79 24.75
CA GLN A 147 12.18 -2.42 25.48
C GLN A 147 11.87 -2.75 26.95
N ASP A 148 11.08 -1.92 27.63
CA ASP A 148 10.72 -2.11 29.03
C ASP A 148 9.44 -2.95 29.23
N LEU A 149 8.83 -3.43 28.14
CA LEU A 149 7.58 -4.17 28.16
C LEU A 149 7.84 -5.67 28.37
N ASP A 150 7.13 -6.29 29.31
CA ASP A 150 7.16 -7.76 29.45
C ASP A 150 6.53 -8.40 28.21
N SER A 151 7.28 -9.29 27.54
CA SER A 151 6.84 -9.97 26.33
C SER A 151 5.55 -10.78 26.52
N LYS A 152 5.21 -11.20 27.73
CA LYS A 152 3.96 -11.93 28.03
C LYS A 152 2.71 -11.09 27.80
N ILE A 153 2.81 -9.77 27.82
CA ILE A 153 1.64 -8.91 27.63
C ILE A 153 0.97 -9.12 26.26
N TYR A 154 1.73 -9.55 25.25
CA TYR A 154 1.19 -9.80 23.92
C TYR A 154 0.17 -10.96 23.91
N GLU A 155 0.22 -11.86 24.88
CA GLU A 155 -0.73 -12.97 25.03
C GLU A 155 -2.04 -12.54 25.68
N GLU A 156 -2.01 -11.47 26.48
CA GLU A 156 -3.17 -10.91 27.19
C GLU A 156 -3.89 -9.82 26.40
N CYS A 157 -3.24 -9.29 25.36
CA CYS A 157 -3.72 -8.18 24.55
C CYS A 157 -4.23 -8.62 23.17
N LYS A 158 -5.10 -7.81 22.58
CA LYS A 158 -5.50 -7.96 21.17
C LYS A 158 -4.43 -7.32 20.28
N VAL A 159 -3.67 -8.16 19.58
CA VAL A 159 -2.56 -7.75 18.71
C VAL A 159 -2.93 -7.91 17.24
N VAL A 160 -2.61 -6.92 16.42
CA VAL A 160 -2.66 -6.99 14.95
C VAL A 160 -1.24 -6.94 14.40
N PHE A 161 -0.88 -7.92 13.58
CA PHE A 161 0.33 -7.91 12.76
C PHE A 161 -0.03 -7.55 11.31
N ILE A 162 0.65 -6.57 10.74
CA ILE A 162 0.49 -6.15 9.36
C ILE A 162 1.79 -6.44 8.60
N PHE A 163 1.76 -7.45 7.73
CA PHE A 163 2.87 -7.81 6.86
C PHE A 163 2.68 -7.16 5.49
N ASP A 164 3.35 -6.03 5.26
CA ASP A 164 3.18 -5.25 4.03
C ASP A 164 4.20 -5.67 2.95
N GLY A 165 3.72 -5.94 1.74
CA GLY A 165 4.55 -6.18 0.55
C GLY A 165 5.10 -7.60 0.40
N LEU A 166 4.28 -8.65 0.51
CA LEU A 166 4.73 -10.05 0.34
C LEU A 166 5.45 -10.32 -1.00
N ASP A 167 5.13 -9.57 -2.05
CA ASP A 167 5.82 -9.62 -3.34
C ASP A 167 7.30 -9.21 -3.29
N GLU A 168 7.70 -8.48 -2.26
CA GLU A 168 9.09 -8.11 -2.02
C GLU A 168 9.83 -9.13 -1.14
N SER A 169 9.14 -10.14 -0.62
CA SER A 169 9.72 -11.11 0.32
C SER A 169 10.84 -11.93 -0.33
N ARG A 170 11.97 -12.01 0.37
CA ARG A 170 13.04 -12.99 0.13
C ARG A 170 13.06 -14.08 1.19
N ILE A 171 12.13 -14.01 2.13
CA ILE A 171 12.02 -14.93 3.27
C ILE A 171 11.20 -16.13 2.84
N THR A 172 11.76 -17.32 3.00
CA THR A 172 11.03 -18.55 2.77
C THR A 172 10.12 -18.84 3.96
N LEU A 173 8.80 -18.81 3.74
CA LEU A 173 7.80 -19.20 4.73
C LEU A 173 7.79 -20.73 4.90
N MET A 174 7.90 -21.20 6.13
CA MET A 174 8.04 -22.62 6.46
C MET A 174 6.81 -23.12 7.20
N PHE A 175 5.93 -23.80 6.45
CA PHE A 175 4.70 -24.37 7.01
C PHE A 175 4.83 -25.83 7.44
N SER A 176 6.05 -26.35 7.65
CA SER A 176 6.27 -27.70 8.21
C SER A 176 5.77 -27.77 9.66
N ASP A 177 5.26 -28.93 10.07
CA ASP A 177 4.80 -29.17 11.44
C ASP A 177 5.96 -29.51 12.39
N ASP A 178 7.14 -29.82 11.85
CA ASP A 178 8.36 -30.10 12.63
C ASP A 178 9.01 -28.85 13.25
N GLN A 179 8.58 -27.65 12.86
CA GLN A 179 9.16 -26.37 13.28
C GLN A 179 8.13 -25.53 14.03
N LYS A 180 7.72 -26.05 15.19
CA LYS A 180 6.75 -25.40 16.08
C LYS A 180 7.44 -24.36 16.98
N VAL A 181 6.88 -23.16 17.05
CA VAL A 181 7.26 -22.10 17.99
C VAL A 181 5.98 -21.62 18.66
N CYS A 182 5.94 -21.66 19.99
CA CYS A 182 4.75 -21.34 20.78
C CYS A 182 4.92 -20.10 21.66
N ASP A 183 6.16 -19.78 22.03
CA ASP A 183 6.48 -18.72 22.98
C ASP A 183 7.17 -17.55 22.28
N VAL A 184 6.79 -16.32 22.65
CA VAL A 184 7.32 -15.08 22.04
C VAL A 184 8.82 -14.86 22.25
N THR A 185 9.43 -15.57 23.20
CA THR A 185 10.84 -15.55 23.55
C THR A 185 11.64 -16.68 22.87
N GLU A 186 10.98 -17.72 22.36
CA GLU A 186 11.63 -18.81 21.62
C GLU A 186 12.26 -18.28 20.32
N THR A 187 13.50 -18.69 20.05
CA THR A 187 14.25 -18.21 18.88
C THR A 187 14.11 -19.16 17.70
N SER A 188 13.82 -18.60 16.52
CA SER A 188 13.75 -19.31 15.25
C SER A 188 14.06 -18.39 14.07
N SER A 189 13.99 -18.88 12.83
CA SER A 189 14.08 -18.00 11.68
C SER A 189 12.83 -17.15 11.54
N VAL A 190 12.95 -15.95 10.96
CA VAL A 190 11.80 -15.05 10.74
C VAL A 190 10.68 -15.75 9.97
N GLY A 191 11.02 -16.53 8.94
CA GLY A 191 10.04 -17.31 8.17
C GLY A 191 9.27 -18.33 9.02
N VAL A 192 9.92 -18.97 10.00
CA VAL A 192 9.26 -19.89 10.93
C VAL A 192 8.37 -19.14 11.93
N LEU A 193 8.83 -17.99 12.47
CA LEU A 193 8.02 -17.15 13.35
C LEU A 193 6.73 -16.70 12.65
N MET A 194 6.85 -16.18 11.42
CA MET A 194 5.72 -15.72 10.61
C MET A 194 4.76 -16.86 10.28
N SER A 195 5.28 -18.03 9.89
CA SER A 195 4.42 -19.19 9.62
C SER A 195 3.71 -19.69 10.88
N ASN A 196 4.34 -19.65 12.06
CA ASN A 196 3.70 -20.05 13.32
C ASN A 196 2.65 -19.03 13.79
N LEU A 197 2.84 -17.74 13.54
CA LEU A 197 1.79 -16.71 13.71
C LEU A 197 0.58 -17.04 12.82
N MET A 198 0.79 -17.29 11.53
CA MET A 198 -0.29 -17.62 10.58
C MET A 198 -1.00 -18.94 10.89
N LYS A 199 -0.28 -19.92 11.45
CA LYS A 199 -0.86 -21.18 11.94
C LYS A 199 -1.66 -20.99 13.24
N GLY A 200 -1.45 -19.90 13.96
CA GLY A 200 -1.99 -19.67 15.30
C GLY A 200 -1.30 -20.49 16.39
N GLU A 201 -0.10 -21.00 16.14
CA GLU A 201 0.72 -21.69 17.15
C GLU A 201 1.47 -20.68 18.04
N LEU A 202 1.85 -19.54 17.45
CA LEU A 202 2.42 -18.39 18.15
C LEU A 202 1.37 -17.29 18.21
N LEU A 203 1.10 -16.74 19.40
CA LEU A 203 0.04 -15.76 19.66
C LEU A 203 -1.31 -16.12 19.01
N PRO A 204 -2.01 -17.17 19.50
CA PRO A 204 -3.21 -17.71 18.85
C PRO A 204 -4.37 -16.71 18.68
N SER A 205 -4.39 -15.64 19.48
CA SER A 205 -5.40 -14.57 19.45
C SER A 205 -5.05 -13.43 18.48
N ALA A 206 -3.86 -13.43 17.88
CA ALA A 206 -3.41 -12.37 16.99
C ALA A 206 -4.21 -12.33 15.69
N LEU A 207 -4.45 -11.12 15.22
CA LEU A 207 -4.98 -10.84 13.90
C LEU A 207 -3.82 -10.54 12.94
N ILE A 208 -3.91 -10.99 11.71
CA ILE A 208 -2.84 -10.90 10.71
C ILE A 208 -3.42 -10.32 9.43
N TRP A 209 -2.85 -9.22 8.96
CA TRP A 209 -3.14 -8.65 7.66
C TRP A 209 -1.90 -8.71 6.77
N ILE A 210 -2.01 -9.31 5.60
CA ILE A 210 -0.93 -9.40 4.63
C ILE A 210 -1.35 -8.67 3.36
N THR A 211 -0.47 -7.84 2.80
CA THR A 211 -0.67 -7.25 1.46
C THR A 211 0.27 -7.90 0.46
N SER A 212 -0.20 -8.10 -0.78
CA SER A 212 0.60 -8.74 -1.83
C SER A 212 0.15 -8.35 -3.23
N ARG A 213 1.06 -8.33 -4.20
CA ARG A 213 0.65 -8.50 -5.61
C ARG A 213 0.09 -9.91 -5.84
N PRO A 214 -0.84 -10.09 -6.81
CA PRO A 214 -1.44 -11.39 -7.11
C PRO A 214 -0.42 -12.50 -7.36
N ALA A 215 0.65 -12.22 -8.12
CA ALA A 215 1.67 -13.20 -8.51
C ALA A 215 2.43 -13.80 -7.31
N ALA A 216 2.54 -13.07 -6.21
CA ALA A 216 3.28 -13.48 -5.01
C ALA A 216 2.38 -14.09 -3.91
N ALA A 217 1.06 -13.95 -4.04
CA ALA A 217 0.11 -14.40 -3.03
C ALA A 217 0.10 -15.92 -2.82
N ASN A 218 0.46 -16.68 -3.85
CA ASN A 218 0.54 -18.14 -3.82
C ASN A 218 1.66 -18.68 -2.89
N GLN A 219 2.55 -17.82 -2.39
CA GLN A 219 3.52 -18.18 -1.37
C GLN A 219 2.85 -18.64 -0.06
N ILE A 220 1.61 -18.20 0.20
CA ILE A 220 0.83 -18.58 1.38
C ILE A 220 -0.29 -19.52 0.94
N ARG A 221 -0.39 -20.68 1.60
CA ARG A 221 -1.46 -21.65 1.31
C ARG A 221 -2.80 -21.10 1.77
N SER A 222 -3.84 -21.27 0.95
CA SER A 222 -5.20 -20.78 1.24
C SER A 222 -5.76 -21.26 2.58
N LYS A 223 -5.36 -22.45 3.06
CA LYS A 223 -5.78 -22.97 4.38
C LYS A 223 -5.34 -22.11 5.59
N TYR A 224 -4.39 -21.19 5.40
CA TYR A 224 -3.92 -20.26 6.44
C TYR A 224 -4.54 -18.85 6.30
N ILE A 225 -5.44 -18.67 5.34
CA ILE A 225 -6.09 -17.39 5.04
C ILE A 225 -7.58 -17.57 5.33
N ASN A 226 -8.13 -16.78 6.26
CA ASN A 226 -9.55 -16.81 6.57
C ASN A 226 -10.36 -15.95 5.60
N ARG A 227 -9.78 -14.82 5.20
CA ARG A 227 -10.42 -13.88 4.29
C ARG A 227 -9.45 -13.42 3.22
N LEU A 228 -9.94 -13.41 2.00
CA LEU A 228 -9.26 -12.86 0.85
C LEU A 228 -9.97 -11.58 0.44
N THR A 229 -9.21 -10.55 0.12
CA THR A 229 -9.75 -9.27 -0.35
C THR A 229 -8.92 -8.75 -1.50
N GLU A 230 -9.52 -7.89 -2.31
CA GLU A 230 -8.84 -7.25 -3.42
C GLU A 230 -9.13 -5.75 -3.44
N ILE A 231 -8.07 -4.96 -3.60
CA ILE A 231 -8.18 -3.53 -3.86
C ILE A 231 -8.37 -3.32 -5.36
N GLN A 232 -9.55 -2.84 -5.72
CA GLN A 232 -9.93 -2.51 -7.09
C GLN A 232 -9.50 -1.08 -7.49
N GLY A 233 -9.01 -0.24 -6.58
CA GLY A 233 -8.63 1.14 -6.88
C GLY A 233 -9.80 2.11 -6.85
N PHE A 234 -9.82 3.10 -7.76
CA PHE A 234 -10.82 4.16 -7.81
C PHE A 234 -11.91 3.93 -8.87
N ASN A 235 -13.16 4.05 -8.43
CA ASN A 235 -14.31 4.26 -9.27
C ASN A 235 -14.44 5.74 -9.71
N GLU A 236 -15.44 6.05 -10.54
CA GLU A 236 -15.61 7.39 -11.11
C GLU A 236 -15.81 8.51 -10.08
N THR A 237 -16.51 8.24 -8.98
CA THR A 237 -16.72 9.25 -7.94
C THR A 237 -15.46 9.46 -7.12
N GLN A 238 -14.73 8.38 -6.79
CA GLN A 238 -13.46 8.41 -6.08
C GLN A 238 -12.36 9.13 -6.88
N LYS A 239 -12.32 8.94 -8.21
CA LYS A 239 -11.40 9.70 -9.09
C LYS A 239 -11.60 11.20 -8.92
N GLU A 240 -12.84 11.69 -9.03
CA GLU A 240 -13.12 13.12 -8.85
C GLU A 240 -12.78 13.60 -7.43
N GLU A 241 -13.17 12.83 -6.42
CA GLU A 241 -12.92 13.13 -5.02
C GLU A 241 -11.42 13.32 -4.77
N TYR A 242 -10.59 12.42 -5.29
CA TYR A 242 -9.14 12.50 -5.21
C TYR A 242 -8.62 13.83 -5.76
N PHE A 243 -8.99 14.20 -6.98
CA PHE A 243 -8.50 15.45 -7.59
C PHE A 243 -8.98 16.67 -6.83
N ARG A 244 -10.24 16.70 -6.36
CA ARG A 244 -10.77 17.83 -5.57
C ARG A 244 -10.09 17.97 -4.21
N LYS A 245 -9.79 16.86 -3.53
CA LYS A 245 -9.04 16.86 -2.26
C LYS A 245 -7.58 17.28 -2.45
N ARG A 246 -6.96 16.82 -3.54
CA ARG A 246 -5.53 17.00 -3.79
C ARG A 246 -5.17 18.38 -4.31
N ILE A 247 -6.06 19.02 -5.05
CA ILE A 247 -5.87 20.32 -5.70
C ILE A 247 -6.68 21.37 -4.92
N SER A 248 -6.01 22.36 -4.34
CA SER A 248 -6.68 23.37 -3.50
C SER A 248 -7.56 24.32 -4.32
N ASP A 249 -7.13 24.70 -5.52
CA ASP A 249 -7.93 25.51 -6.45
C ASP A 249 -8.98 24.64 -7.14
N GLN A 250 -10.26 24.86 -6.81
CA GLN A 250 -11.38 24.08 -7.35
C GLN A 250 -11.67 24.35 -8.83
N HIS A 251 -11.30 25.52 -9.36
CA HIS A 251 -11.39 25.79 -10.79
C HIS A 251 -10.32 25.01 -11.54
N GLN A 252 -9.09 25.00 -11.03
CA GLN A 252 -8.01 24.15 -11.57
C GLN A 252 -8.37 22.66 -11.48
N ALA A 253 -8.91 22.21 -10.34
CA ALA A 253 -9.35 20.83 -10.15
C ALA A 253 -10.41 20.43 -11.18
N SER A 254 -11.41 21.29 -11.41
CA SER A 254 -12.48 21.06 -12.38
C SER A 254 -11.96 20.96 -13.82
N ARG A 255 -10.98 21.81 -14.19
CA ARG A 255 -10.31 21.74 -15.51
C ARG A 255 -9.56 20.42 -15.68
N ILE A 256 -8.81 19.98 -14.67
CA ILE A 256 -8.06 18.71 -14.69
C ILE A 256 -9.01 17.52 -14.78
N ILE A 257 -10.07 17.47 -13.97
CA ILE A 257 -11.09 16.41 -14.03
C ILE A 257 -11.72 16.35 -15.42
N SER A 258 -12.07 17.49 -16.00
CA SER A 258 -12.64 17.56 -17.36
C SER A 258 -11.68 17.00 -18.41
N HIS A 259 -10.39 17.36 -18.33
CA HIS A 259 -9.36 16.84 -19.23
C HIS A 259 -9.22 15.32 -19.11
N ILE A 260 -9.08 14.80 -17.89
CA ILE A 260 -8.93 13.36 -17.63
C ILE A 260 -10.13 12.59 -18.16
N ARG A 261 -11.35 13.10 -18.01
CA ARG A 261 -12.56 12.47 -18.58
C ARG A 261 -12.56 12.42 -20.11
N ARG A 262 -12.00 13.44 -20.77
CA ARG A 262 -11.95 13.50 -22.24
C ARG A 262 -10.85 12.60 -22.80
N ALA A 263 -9.70 12.52 -22.12
CA ALA A 263 -8.59 11.69 -22.52
C ALA A 263 -8.80 10.24 -22.05
N ARG A 264 -9.36 9.39 -22.93
CA ARG A 264 -9.75 8.00 -22.62
C ARG A 264 -8.65 7.18 -21.94
N SER A 265 -7.41 7.29 -22.41
CA SER A 265 -6.23 6.66 -21.81
C SER A 265 -6.06 7.07 -20.34
N LEU A 266 -5.98 8.38 -20.07
CA LEU A 266 -5.83 8.93 -18.72
C LEU A 266 -6.98 8.53 -17.81
N HIS A 267 -8.21 8.55 -18.34
CA HIS A 267 -9.41 8.16 -17.63
C HIS A 267 -9.36 6.72 -17.10
N ILE A 268 -8.94 5.77 -17.96
CA ILE A 268 -8.80 4.35 -17.60
C ILE A 268 -7.67 4.20 -16.59
N MET A 269 -6.54 4.88 -16.80
CA MET A 269 -5.38 4.75 -15.92
C MET A 269 -5.60 5.33 -14.52
N CYS A 270 -6.35 6.43 -14.41
CA CYS A 270 -6.74 7.02 -13.12
C CYS A 270 -7.64 6.10 -12.28
N HIS A 271 -7.94 4.89 -12.73
CA HIS A 271 -8.40 3.82 -11.85
C HIS A 271 -7.36 3.45 -10.78
N ILE A 272 -6.07 3.51 -11.11
CA ILE A 272 -4.96 3.27 -10.17
C ILE A 272 -4.56 4.61 -9.52
N PRO A 273 -4.58 4.72 -8.19
CA PRO A 273 -4.27 5.96 -7.47
C PRO A 273 -2.92 6.59 -7.80
N VAL A 274 -1.88 5.80 -8.08
CA VAL A 274 -0.57 6.34 -8.49
C VAL A 274 -0.66 7.16 -9.77
N PHE A 275 -1.50 6.75 -10.72
CA PHE A 275 -1.74 7.50 -11.95
C PHE A 275 -2.54 8.78 -11.71
N CYS A 276 -3.47 8.78 -10.74
CA CYS A 276 -4.12 10.02 -10.31
C CYS A 276 -3.10 11.00 -9.72
N TRP A 277 -2.14 10.51 -8.92
CA TRP A 277 -1.10 11.34 -8.34
C TRP A 277 -0.17 11.94 -9.41
N ILE A 278 0.36 11.10 -10.32
CA ILE A 278 1.16 11.53 -11.46
C ILE A 278 0.39 12.57 -12.28
N SER A 279 -0.87 12.27 -12.60
CA SER A 279 -1.74 13.15 -13.38
C SER A 279 -1.97 14.50 -12.71
N SER A 280 -2.28 14.49 -11.42
CA SER A 280 -2.45 15.72 -10.65
C SER A 280 -1.17 16.55 -10.63
N THR A 281 0.00 15.92 -10.55
CA THR A 281 1.29 16.60 -10.44
C THR A 281 1.69 17.25 -11.75
N VAL A 282 1.64 16.49 -12.85
CA VAL A 282 2.00 16.97 -14.19
C VAL A 282 1.03 18.08 -14.63
N LEU A 283 -0.28 17.83 -14.54
CA LEU A 283 -1.28 18.77 -15.03
C LEU A 283 -1.33 20.06 -14.19
N GLN A 284 -1.10 19.98 -12.87
CA GLN A 284 -1.01 21.19 -12.04
C GLN A 284 0.19 22.06 -12.42
N LYS A 285 1.32 21.45 -12.76
CA LYS A 285 2.53 22.19 -13.14
C LYS A 285 2.38 22.83 -14.51
N LEU A 286 1.92 22.07 -15.52
CA LEU A 286 1.66 22.59 -16.86
C LEU A 286 0.67 23.76 -16.85
N LEU A 287 -0.47 23.62 -16.13
CA LEU A 287 -1.47 24.69 -16.05
C LEU A 287 -1.02 25.94 -15.30
N LYS A 288 0.06 25.86 -14.51
CA LYS A 288 0.67 27.02 -13.83
C LYS A 288 1.71 27.72 -14.70
N GLU A 289 2.47 26.96 -15.48
CA GLU A 289 3.59 27.46 -16.27
C GLU A 289 3.14 27.97 -17.65
N ASP A 290 2.09 27.40 -18.25
CA ASP A 290 1.60 27.82 -19.56
C ASP A 290 0.12 27.45 -19.77
N VAL A 291 -0.74 28.44 -20.04
CA VAL A 291 -2.17 28.23 -20.32
C VAL A 291 -2.38 27.64 -21.72
N SER A 292 -1.38 27.74 -22.61
CA SER A 292 -1.41 27.32 -24.01
C SER A 292 -0.65 26.03 -24.32
N ALA A 293 0.07 25.46 -23.35
CA ALA A 293 0.81 24.22 -23.54
C ALA A 293 -0.14 23.05 -23.89
N GLU A 294 0.25 22.25 -24.88
CA GLU A 294 -0.47 21.03 -25.25
C GLU A 294 -0.52 20.10 -24.02
N ILE A 295 -1.74 19.87 -23.54
CA ILE A 295 -1.97 19.02 -22.38
C ILE A 295 -1.81 17.56 -22.82
N PRO A 296 -0.96 16.75 -22.13
CA PRO A 296 -0.73 15.35 -22.48
C PRO A 296 -2.04 14.56 -22.65
N GLN A 297 -2.13 13.81 -23.74
CA GLN A 297 -3.25 12.95 -24.08
C GLN A 297 -2.91 11.47 -23.88
N THR A 298 -1.62 11.13 -23.85
CA THR A 298 -1.17 9.73 -23.73
C THR A 298 -0.40 9.47 -22.45
N LEU A 299 -0.32 8.18 -22.06
CA LEU A 299 0.48 7.75 -20.91
C LEU A 299 1.95 8.09 -21.08
N THR A 300 2.48 7.86 -22.28
CA THR A 300 3.88 8.13 -22.60
C THR A 300 4.19 9.61 -22.44
N GLU A 301 3.33 10.50 -22.94
CA GLU A 301 3.47 11.95 -22.72
C GLU A 301 3.42 12.27 -21.23
N MET A 302 2.45 11.74 -20.48
CA MET A 302 2.37 11.94 -19.03
C MET A 302 3.65 11.55 -18.31
N TYR A 303 4.24 10.41 -18.64
CA TYR A 303 5.50 9.95 -18.06
C TYR A 303 6.68 10.82 -18.49
N ILE A 304 6.78 11.20 -19.76
CA ILE A 304 7.84 12.11 -20.25
C ILE A 304 7.77 13.42 -19.46
N HIS A 305 6.59 14.03 -19.36
CA HIS A 305 6.41 15.25 -18.59
C HIS A 305 6.71 15.05 -17.11
N PHE A 306 6.27 13.94 -16.52
CA PHE A 306 6.58 13.63 -15.12
C PHE A 306 8.10 13.52 -14.89
N LEU A 307 8.82 12.80 -15.74
CA LEU A 307 10.27 12.66 -15.67
C LEU A 307 10.97 14.01 -15.85
N LEU A 308 10.55 14.83 -16.83
CA LEU A 308 11.08 16.19 -17.02
C LEU A 308 10.87 17.05 -15.78
N ILE A 309 9.70 16.94 -15.13
CA ILE A 309 9.40 17.65 -13.90
C ILE A 309 10.31 17.18 -12.77
N GLN A 310 10.53 15.88 -12.59
CA GLN A 310 11.44 15.33 -11.58
C GLN A 310 12.89 15.78 -11.81
N ILE A 311 13.37 15.71 -13.05
CA ILE A 311 14.71 16.16 -13.44
C ILE A 311 14.88 17.66 -13.14
N ASN A 312 13.92 18.49 -13.56
CA ASN A 312 13.99 19.93 -13.33
C ASN A 312 13.93 20.30 -11.84
N MET A 313 13.10 19.63 -11.04
CA MET A 313 13.05 19.84 -9.59
C MET A 313 14.37 19.44 -8.92
N ARG A 314 15.03 18.37 -9.39
CA ARG A 314 16.35 17.96 -8.88
C ARG A 314 17.43 18.98 -9.26
N ASN A 315 17.46 19.46 -10.50
CA ASN A 315 18.43 20.46 -10.97
C ASN A 315 18.33 21.78 -10.19
N GLN A 316 17.14 22.17 -9.74
CA GLN A 316 16.95 23.33 -8.88
C GLN A 316 17.42 23.09 -7.43
N LYS A 317 17.40 21.83 -6.96
CA LYS A 317 17.78 21.45 -5.60
C LYS A 317 19.28 21.21 -5.44
N TYR A 318 19.96 20.80 -6.50
CA TYR A 318 21.41 20.61 -6.54
C TYR A 318 21.99 21.57 -7.58
N GLU A 319 22.49 22.73 -7.16
CA GLU A 319 23.28 23.64 -8.02
C GLU A 319 24.65 23.02 -8.40
N GLU A 320 24.68 21.80 -8.93
CA GLU A 320 25.92 21.14 -9.34
C GLU A 320 26.24 21.48 -10.80
N ARG A 321 27.28 22.32 -10.99
CA ARG A 321 27.77 22.87 -12.27
C ARG A 321 28.45 21.86 -13.20
N ASP A 322 28.29 20.55 -13.00
CA ASP A 322 29.02 19.52 -13.75
C ASP A 322 28.07 18.68 -14.65
N PRO A 323 28.09 18.88 -15.97
CA PRO A 323 27.18 18.21 -16.92
C PRO A 323 27.31 16.68 -16.94
N GLU A 324 28.49 16.12 -16.67
CA GLU A 324 28.74 14.67 -16.78
C GLU A 324 28.17 13.90 -15.58
N LYS A 325 28.21 14.48 -14.37
CA LYS A 325 27.57 13.91 -13.17
C LYS A 325 26.05 14.01 -13.24
N LEU A 326 25.51 15.08 -13.82
CA LEU A 326 24.08 15.22 -14.09
C LEU A 326 23.55 14.09 -14.98
N LEU A 327 24.27 13.72 -16.06
CA LEU A 327 23.89 12.64 -16.97
C LEU A 327 23.88 11.24 -16.32
N GLN A 328 24.89 10.92 -15.50
CA GLN A 328 24.91 9.67 -14.74
C GLN A 328 23.78 9.62 -13.69
N SER A 329 23.54 10.74 -13.01
CA SER A 329 22.50 10.84 -12.00
C SER A 329 21.06 10.86 -12.57
N ASN A 330 20.87 11.37 -13.79
CA ASN A 330 19.60 11.34 -14.51
C ASN A 330 19.25 9.92 -14.97
N ARG A 331 20.25 9.07 -15.26
CA ARG A 331 20.01 7.63 -15.50
C ARG A 331 19.46 6.94 -14.26
N GLU A 332 19.95 7.27 -13.06
CA GLU A 332 19.39 6.76 -11.81
C GLU A 332 17.96 7.27 -11.58
N VAL A 333 17.61 8.51 -11.97
CA VAL A 333 16.23 9.03 -11.88
C VAL A 333 15.29 8.36 -12.87
N ILE A 334 15.78 8.01 -14.06
CA ILE A 334 15.01 7.21 -15.01
C ILE A 334 14.76 5.82 -14.42
N VAL A 335 15.79 5.19 -13.85
CA VAL A 335 15.67 3.88 -13.19
C VAL A 335 14.76 3.95 -11.95
N ILE A 336 14.87 4.96 -11.09
CA ILE A 336 13.98 5.20 -9.95
C ILE A 336 12.58 5.61 -10.42
N GLY A 337 12.43 6.33 -11.53
CA GLY A 337 11.13 6.71 -12.12
C GLY A 337 10.39 5.51 -12.70
N PHE A 338 11.14 4.57 -13.31
CA PHE A 338 10.62 3.29 -13.75
C PHE A 338 10.42 2.33 -12.57
N GLN A 339 11.28 2.30 -11.54
CA GLN A 339 11.09 1.50 -10.32
C GLN A 339 9.98 2.07 -9.40
N THR A 340 9.76 3.38 -9.36
CA THR A 340 8.60 3.98 -8.64
C THR A 340 7.30 3.63 -9.35
N ALA A 341 7.33 3.45 -10.67
CA ALA A 341 6.20 3.00 -11.48
C ALA A 341 5.99 1.47 -11.48
N ASP A 342 7.06 0.66 -11.59
CA ASP A 342 7.02 -0.83 -11.62
C ASP A 342 7.14 -1.48 -10.24
N GLU A 343 7.96 -0.94 -9.34
CA GLU A 343 8.24 -1.48 -8.00
C GLU A 343 7.37 -0.84 -6.91
N GLY A 344 6.52 0.14 -7.22
CA GLY A 344 5.77 0.85 -6.19
C GLY A 344 6.69 1.52 -5.16
N GLN A 345 7.94 1.83 -5.53
CA GLN A 345 8.92 2.51 -4.68
C GLN A 345 8.42 3.90 -4.34
N CYS A 346 7.65 3.97 -3.29
CA CYS A 346 7.20 5.18 -2.69
C CYS A 346 6.82 4.77 -1.27
N ASP A 347 7.66 5.11 -0.28
CA ASP A 347 7.17 5.54 1.04
C ASP A 347 6.36 6.86 0.89
N VAL A 348 5.54 6.91 -0.15
CA VAL A 348 4.92 8.03 -0.87
C VAL A 348 3.68 7.46 -1.59
N LEU A 349 2.97 6.53 -0.97
CA LEU A 349 1.56 6.23 -1.20
C LEU A 349 1.06 5.42 -0.01
#